data_AF-A0A936GRA2-F1
#
_entry.id   AF-A0A936GRA2-F1
#
_cell.length_a   1.000
_cell.length_b   1.000
_cell.length_c   1.000
_cell.angle_alpha   90.00
_cell.angle_beta   90.00
_cell.angle_gamma   90.00
#
_symmetry.space_group_name_H-M   'P 1'
#
loop_
_entity.id
_entity.type
_entity.pdbx_description
1 polymer ?
#
loop_
_entity_poly.entity_id
_entity_poly.type
_entity_poly.pdbx_seq_one_letter_code
_entity_poly.pdbx_strand_id
1 'polypeptide(L)'
;MDLDKDFSRNSWCLLGLPFDAVDMNQTAIEILSAANENRPCFLSTPNLNFLCGTQKDKAFRESVIDSDLSIVDGFPIVVTAKLLGIPIPERVAGSNLVEFLYRRKTDVPLKVYFFGGEPGVAEKAHRAVNENPSGLFSVGYHTPGFGSIEDMSTPDIIETINKHDIEFLIVAISAKKGQAWIELNRHKLKAPVVSHLGAVINFFAGTVKRAPETVQRIGLEWLWRIYQEPSLWKRYYDDGLQFLKLLVCNVLPYWLWLKFNSENSTDQPVSIQTSINSENRYEMKLSGDCSHLTMMPLRTEFKKAAESERDVIIDLSHVNLIDSAFLGLSLILYKHLKTSGHSLKFANFNKTVSRILKWQKVNDLFI
;
A
#
# COMPACT_ATOMS: atom_id res chain seq x y z
N MET A 1 14.07 -8.20 2.21
CA MET A 1 13.54 -6.88 2.56
C MET A 1 14.72 -5.93 2.68
N ASP A 2 14.59 -4.72 2.16
CA ASP A 2 15.62 -3.69 2.20
C ASP A 2 15.25 -2.65 3.26
N LEU A 3 15.88 -2.75 4.44
CA LEU A 3 15.59 -1.90 5.60
C LEU A 3 15.93 -0.42 5.34
N ASP A 4 17.02 -0.15 4.62
CA ASP A 4 17.44 1.21 4.28
C ASP A 4 16.39 1.89 3.41
N LYS A 5 15.86 1.14 2.45
CA LYS A 5 14.77 1.62 1.62
C LYS A 5 13.48 1.80 2.41
N ASP A 6 13.06 0.80 3.18
CA ASP A 6 11.78 0.87 3.89
C ASP A 6 11.74 2.04 4.89
N PHE A 7 12.82 2.28 5.65
CA PHE A 7 12.88 3.40 6.61
C PHE A 7 13.21 4.76 5.99
N SER A 8 13.52 4.84 4.69
CA SER A 8 13.62 6.11 3.95
C SER A 8 12.32 6.52 3.26
N ARG A 9 11.31 5.63 3.20
CA ARG A 9 10.00 5.92 2.60
C ARG A 9 9.28 7.08 3.29
N ASN A 10 8.68 7.94 2.49
CA ASN A 10 7.76 8.97 2.98
C ASN A 10 6.34 8.37 3.17
N SER A 11 6.23 7.40 4.09
CA SER A 11 5.01 6.65 4.36
C SER A 11 4.17 7.27 5.48
N TRP A 12 2.86 7.33 5.26
CA TRP A 12 1.87 7.90 6.15
C TRP A 12 0.77 6.88 6.42
N CYS A 13 0.28 6.84 7.65
CA CYS A 13 -0.88 6.03 8.02
C CYS A 13 -2.17 6.81 7.80
N LEU A 14 -3.14 6.15 7.17
CA LEU A 14 -4.51 6.62 7.12
C LEU A 14 -5.46 5.45 7.36
N LEU A 15 -6.21 5.51 8.46
CA LEU A 15 -7.22 4.52 8.84
C LEU A 15 -6.70 3.07 8.83
N GLY A 16 -5.45 2.90 9.26
CA GLY A 16 -4.81 1.60 9.47
C GLY A 16 -4.09 1.06 8.24
N LEU A 17 -3.94 1.87 7.19
CA LEU A 17 -3.20 1.51 5.97
C LEU A 17 -2.03 2.47 5.73
N PRO A 18 -0.88 1.96 5.26
CA PRO A 18 0.22 2.80 4.81
C PRO A 18 -0.06 3.38 3.43
N PHE A 19 0.36 4.62 3.22
CA PHE A 19 0.37 5.32 1.94
C PHE A 19 1.68 6.07 1.78
N ASP A 20 2.41 5.77 0.71
CA ASP A 20 3.60 6.53 0.35
C ASP A 20 3.19 7.81 -0.36
N ALA A 21 3.70 8.94 0.13
CA ALA A 21 3.51 10.25 -0.46
C ALA A 21 4.42 10.43 -1.68
N VAL A 22 4.07 9.73 -2.77
CA VAL A 22 4.78 9.72 -4.04
C VAL A 22 3.87 10.08 -5.21
N ASP A 23 4.44 10.71 -6.23
CA ASP A 23 3.75 11.00 -7.49
C ASP A 23 3.94 9.88 -8.53
N MET A 24 3.33 10.01 -9.70
CA MET A 24 3.37 9.07 -10.81
C MET A 24 4.79 8.85 -11.33
N ASN A 25 5.59 9.91 -11.42
CA ASN A 25 6.97 9.82 -11.91
C ASN A 25 7.84 9.08 -10.91
N GLN A 26 7.75 9.43 -9.62
CA GLN A 26 8.44 8.77 -8.52
C GLN A 26 8.05 7.29 -8.44
N THR A 27 6.75 6.98 -8.57
CA THR A 27 6.24 5.61 -8.62
C THR A 27 6.82 4.83 -9.79
N ALA A 28 6.85 5.42 -11.00
CA ALA A 28 7.41 4.78 -12.18
C ALA A 28 8.93 4.56 -12.05
N ILE A 29 9.66 5.55 -11.53
CA ILE A 29 11.11 5.44 -11.26
C ILE A 29 11.37 4.30 -10.28
N GLU A 30 10.59 4.19 -9.21
CA GLU A 30 10.75 3.14 -8.21
C GLU A 30 10.57 1.74 -8.82
N ILE A 31 9.55 1.55 -9.65
CA ILE A 31 9.30 0.27 -10.34
C ILE A 31 10.44 -0.07 -11.29
N LEU A 32 10.90 0.89 -12.07
CA LEU A 32 12.00 0.69 -13.02
C LEU A 32 13.32 0.41 -12.30
N SER A 33 13.61 1.10 -11.19
CA SER A 33 14.78 0.84 -10.33
C SER A 33 14.69 -0.55 -9.72
N ALA A 34 13.55 -0.93 -9.13
CA ALA A 34 13.36 -2.25 -8.55
C ALA A 34 13.53 -3.38 -9.58
N ALA A 35 12.99 -3.19 -10.79
CA ALA A 35 13.19 -4.11 -11.90
C ALA A 35 14.67 -4.23 -12.30
N ASN A 36 15.35 -3.11 -12.51
CA ASN A 36 16.75 -3.08 -12.95
C ASN A 36 17.73 -3.61 -11.89
N GLU A 37 17.46 -3.36 -10.61
CA GLU A 37 18.25 -3.86 -9.47
C GLU A 37 17.91 -5.30 -9.09
N ASN A 38 16.91 -5.91 -9.74
CA ASN A 38 16.31 -7.19 -9.35
C ASN A 38 15.93 -7.22 -7.85
N ARG A 39 15.42 -6.10 -7.34
CA ARG A 39 15.04 -5.91 -5.95
C ARG A 39 13.55 -6.22 -5.78
N PRO A 40 13.16 -7.08 -4.83
CA PRO A 40 11.76 -7.32 -4.53
C PRO A 40 11.01 -6.02 -4.23
N CYS A 41 9.89 -5.82 -4.91
CA CYS A 41 9.01 -4.67 -4.75
C CYS A 41 7.55 -5.12 -4.93
N PHE A 42 6.86 -5.28 -3.82
CA PHE A 42 5.42 -5.48 -3.80
C PHE A 42 4.68 -4.14 -3.78
N LEU A 43 4.03 -3.81 -4.91
CA LEU A 43 3.21 -2.61 -5.05
C LEU A 43 1.73 -2.91 -4.74
N SER A 44 1.19 -2.17 -3.77
CA SER A 44 -0.24 -2.06 -3.49
C SER A 44 -0.82 -0.74 -3.99
N THR A 45 -2.08 -0.80 -4.42
CA THR A 45 -2.84 0.35 -4.93
C THR A 45 -4.14 0.56 -4.14
N PRO A 46 -4.09 0.84 -2.81
CA PRO A 46 -5.31 0.87 -2.03
C PRO A 46 -6.25 1.99 -2.51
N ASN A 47 -7.45 1.57 -2.89
CA ASN A 47 -8.58 2.44 -3.21
C ASN A 47 -9.67 2.29 -2.13
N LEU A 48 -10.85 2.89 -2.35
CA LEU A 48 -11.94 2.84 -1.37
C LEU A 48 -12.37 1.41 -0.99
N ASN A 49 -12.34 0.49 -1.97
CA ASN A 49 -12.70 -0.91 -1.74
C ASN A 49 -11.68 -1.62 -0.85
N PHE A 50 -10.38 -1.33 -1.04
CA PHE A 50 -9.33 -1.78 -0.11
C PHE A 50 -9.59 -1.23 1.29
N LEU A 51 -9.74 0.08 1.42
CA LEU A 51 -9.96 0.72 2.71
C LEU A 51 -11.14 0.10 3.46
N CYS A 52 -12.28 -0.12 2.78
CA CYS A 52 -13.46 -0.72 3.39
C CYS A 52 -13.28 -2.20 3.72
N GLY A 53 -12.64 -2.96 2.83
CA GLY A 53 -12.35 -4.38 3.01
C GLY A 53 -11.40 -4.66 4.19
N THR A 54 -10.35 -3.86 4.33
CA THR A 54 -9.33 -4.03 5.38
C THR A 54 -9.85 -3.72 6.78
N GLN A 55 -10.93 -2.94 6.91
CA GLN A 55 -11.60 -2.77 8.22
C GLN A 55 -12.35 -4.02 8.68
N LYS A 56 -12.72 -4.91 7.76
CA LYS A 56 -13.51 -6.13 8.02
C LYS A 56 -12.64 -7.39 8.04
N ASP A 57 -11.47 -7.33 7.40
CA ASP A 57 -10.58 -8.46 7.22
C ASP A 57 -9.15 -8.08 7.60
N LYS A 58 -8.68 -8.65 8.71
CA LYS A 58 -7.32 -8.41 9.21
C LYS A 58 -6.27 -8.92 8.24
N ALA A 59 -6.43 -10.12 7.67
CA ALA A 59 -5.44 -10.69 6.74
C ALA A 59 -5.29 -9.81 5.48
N PHE A 60 -6.39 -9.20 5.01
CA PHE A 60 -6.32 -8.25 3.91
C PHE A 60 -5.65 -6.93 4.32
N ARG A 61 -5.85 -6.44 5.55
CA ARG A 61 -5.11 -5.27 6.05
C ARG A 61 -3.61 -5.56 6.13
N GLU A 62 -3.26 -6.71 6.67
CA GLU A 62 -1.87 -7.17 6.80
C GLU A 62 -1.17 -7.22 5.43
N SER A 63 -1.80 -7.78 4.39
CA SER A 63 -1.16 -7.85 3.06
C SER A 63 -0.83 -6.46 2.48
N VAL A 64 -1.65 -5.45 2.77
CA VAL A 64 -1.38 -4.06 2.34
C VAL A 64 -0.25 -3.45 3.17
N ILE A 65 -0.21 -3.72 4.49
CA ILE A 65 0.90 -3.31 5.35
C ILE A 65 2.22 -3.91 4.89
N ASP A 66 2.19 -5.17 4.41
CA ASP A 66 3.35 -5.92 3.95
C ASP A 66 3.88 -5.47 2.57
N SER A 67 3.36 -4.38 2.01
CA SER A 67 3.81 -3.82 0.72
C SER A 67 5.10 -2.99 0.82
N ASP A 68 5.94 -3.07 -0.20
CA ASP A 68 7.16 -2.26 -0.35
C ASP A 68 6.88 -0.87 -0.94
N LEU A 69 5.74 -0.73 -1.61
CA LEU A 69 5.21 0.53 -2.11
C LEU A 69 3.67 0.51 -2.03
N SER A 70 3.06 1.54 -1.49
CA SER A 70 1.60 1.66 -1.35
C SER A 70 1.14 3.02 -1.85
N ILE A 71 0.59 3.05 -3.06
CA ILE A 71 0.16 4.28 -3.74
C ILE A 71 -1.35 4.50 -3.65
N VAL A 72 -1.78 5.75 -3.77
CA VAL A 72 -3.17 6.13 -3.52
C VAL A 72 -3.98 6.10 -4.82
N ASP A 73 -4.88 5.11 -4.96
CA ASP A 73 -5.69 4.86 -6.16
C ASP A 73 -7.16 5.29 -6.00
N GLY A 74 -7.45 6.30 -5.17
CA GLY A 74 -8.85 6.68 -4.88
C GLY A 74 -9.03 8.13 -4.50
N PHE A 75 -9.92 8.84 -5.22
CA PHE A 75 -10.30 10.21 -4.90
C PHE A 75 -10.80 10.39 -3.44
N PRO A 76 -11.66 9.51 -2.89
CA PRO A 76 -12.08 9.63 -1.49
C PRO A 76 -10.92 9.56 -0.49
N ILE A 77 -9.90 8.76 -0.78
CA ILE A 77 -8.71 8.63 0.06
C ILE A 77 -7.87 9.88 -0.03
N VAL A 78 -7.63 10.41 -1.24
CA VAL A 78 -6.89 11.67 -1.45
C VAL A 78 -7.56 12.84 -0.71
N VAL A 79 -8.88 12.96 -0.79
CA VAL A 79 -9.62 14.03 -0.08
C VAL A 79 -9.48 13.87 1.44
N THR A 80 -9.61 12.65 1.95
CA THR A 80 -9.47 12.35 3.38
C THR A 80 -8.07 12.68 3.88
N ALA A 81 -7.05 12.29 3.13
CA ALA A 81 -5.66 12.56 3.45
C ALA A 81 -5.37 14.07 3.48
N LYS A 82 -5.84 14.81 2.46
CA LYS A 82 -5.73 16.28 2.43
C LYS A 82 -6.43 16.94 3.61
N LEU A 83 -7.62 16.45 3.98
CA LEU A 83 -8.35 16.94 5.15
C LEU A 83 -7.52 16.76 6.43
N LEU A 84 -6.81 15.65 6.57
CA LEU A 84 -5.96 15.34 7.72
C LEU A 84 -4.52 15.88 7.62
N GLY A 85 -4.23 16.73 6.61
CA GLY A 85 -2.91 17.34 6.44
C GLY A 85 -1.82 16.38 5.93
N ILE A 86 -2.18 15.21 5.41
CA ILE A 86 -1.23 14.25 4.83
C ILE A 86 -0.83 14.77 3.43
N PRO A 87 0.47 14.94 3.13
CA PRO A 87 0.97 15.57 1.92
C PRO A 87 0.99 14.61 0.72
N ILE A 88 -0.18 14.06 0.35
CA ILE A 88 -0.29 13.24 -0.86
C ILE A 88 -0.15 14.14 -2.10
N PRO A 89 0.91 13.98 -2.92
CA PRO A 89 1.18 14.89 -4.03
C PRO A 89 0.11 14.75 -5.11
N GLU A 90 -0.25 13.52 -5.48
CA GLU A 90 -1.31 13.24 -6.44
C GLU A 90 -1.96 11.86 -6.27
N ARG A 91 -3.07 11.63 -7.00
CA ARG A 91 -3.69 10.31 -7.11
C ARG A 91 -2.95 9.49 -8.16
N VAL A 92 -2.33 8.39 -7.76
CA VAL A 92 -1.65 7.47 -8.69
C VAL A 92 -2.49 6.22 -8.85
N ALA A 93 -3.30 6.19 -9.91
CA ALA A 93 -4.11 5.02 -10.23
C ALA A 93 -3.25 3.92 -10.84
N GLY A 94 -3.41 2.67 -10.40
CA GLY A 94 -2.61 1.54 -10.90
C GLY A 94 -2.71 1.36 -12.41
N SER A 95 -3.89 1.65 -13.00
CA SER A 95 -4.07 1.64 -14.45
C SER A 95 -3.38 2.79 -15.17
N ASN A 96 -3.29 3.96 -14.55
CA ASN A 96 -2.61 5.11 -15.14
C ASN A 96 -1.10 4.91 -15.09
N LEU A 97 -0.60 4.27 -14.04
CA LEU A 97 0.80 3.87 -13.91
C LEU A 97 1.24 2.91 -15.02
N VAL A 98 0.50 1.83 -15.27
CA VAL A 98 0.88 0.90 -16.35
C VAL A 98 0.74 1.55 -17.72
N GLU A 99 -0.25 2.42 -17.93
CA GLU A 99 -0.35 3.20 -19.17
C GLU A 99 0.82 4.20 -19.32
N PHE A 100 1.24 4.84 -18.24
CA PHE A 100 2.37 5.75 -18.23
C PHE A 100 3.67 5.02 -18.61
N LEU A 101 3.90 3.83 -18.02
CA LEU A 101 5.02 2.96 -18.37
C LEU A 101 4.93 2.49 -19.85
N TYR A 102 3.75 2.10 -20.32
CA TYR A 102 3.52 1.71 -21.72
C TYR A 102 3.83 2.84 -22.71
N ARG A 103 3.43 4.07 -22.41
CA ARG A 103 3.67 5.22 -23.31
C ARG A 103 5.12 5.69 -23.31
N ARG A 104 5.91 5.37 -22.29
CA ARG A 104 7.33 5.73 -22.18
C ARG A 104 8.18 4.87 -23.11
N LYS A 105 8.17 5.19 -24.41
CA LYS A 105 9.00 4.50 -25.42
C LYS A 105 10.47 4.51 -25.02
N THR A 106 11.08 3.34 -25.05
CA THR A 106 12.48 3.09 -24.66
C THR A 106 13.01 1.92 -25.49
N ASP A 107 14.33 1.88 -25.71
CA ASP A 107 14.99 0.76 -26.38
C ASP A 107 15.04 -0.51 -25.52
N VAL A 108 14.86 -0.36 -24.20
CA VAL A 108 14.81 -1.44 -23.23
C VAL A 108 13.43 -1.42 -22.55
N PRO A 109 12.42 -2.06 -23.16
CA PRO A 109 11.07 -2.11 -22.58
C PRO A 109 11.02 -3.01 -21.35
N LEU A 110 10.19 -2.62 -20.38
CA LEU A 110 9.97 -3.40 -19.15
C LEU A 110 9.20 -4.69 -19.47
N LYS A 111 9.76 -5.83 -19.08
CA LYS A 111 9.20 -7.16 -19.32
C LYS A 111 8.05 -7.46 -18.36
N VAL A 112 6.83 -7.46 -18.88
CA VAL A 112 5.61 -7.67 -18.10
C VAL A 112 5.02 -9.07 -18.30
N TYR A 113 4.43 -9.61 -17.25
CA TYR A 113 3.65 -10.85 -17.30
C TYR A 113 2.25 -10.64 -16.75
N PHE A 114 1.26 -11.18 -17.42
CA PHE A 114 -0.15 -11.02 -17.05
C PHE A 114 -0.69 -12.29 -16.40
N PHE A 115 -1.12 -12.21 -15.14
CA PHE A 115 -1.72 -13.32 -14.41
C PHE A 115 -3.16 -13.01 -14.00
N GLY A 116 -4.12 -13.81 -14.44
CA GLY A 116 -5.55 -13.62 -14.11
C GLY A 116 -6.38 -13.04 -15.26
N GLY A 117 -7.51 -12.45 -14.92
CA GLY A 117 -8.55 -12.04 -15.88
C GLY A 117 -9.46 -13.18 -16.33
N GLU A 118 -10.53 -12.82 -17.03
CA GLU A 118 -11.43 -13.79 -17.67
C GLU A 118 -10.73 -14.56 -18.80
N PRO A 119 -11.23 -15.76 -19.18
CA PRO A 119 -10.67 -16.53 -20.29
C PRO A 119 -10.45 -15.69 -21.55
N GLY A 120 -9.22 -15.71 -22.08
CA GLY A 120 -8.81 -14.97 -23.29
C GLY A 120 -8.49 -13.48 -23.07
N VAL A 121 -8.72 -12.92 -21.89
CA VAL A 121 -8.44 -11.50 -21.62
C VAL A 121 -6.94 -11.25 -21.45
N ALA A 122 -6.24 -12.09 -20.69
CA ALA A 122 -4.79 -12.00 -20.53
C ALA A 122 -4.04 -12.21 -21.85
N GLU A 123 -4.51 -13.15 -22.67
CA GLU A 123 -3.97 -13.39 -24.01
C GLU A 123 -4.13 -12.16 -24.92
N LYS A 124 -5.32 -11.55 -24.95
CA LYS A 124 -5.56 -10.32 -25.72
C LYS A 124 -4.67 -9.18 -25.26
N ALA A 125 -4.50 -9.00 -23.94
CA ALA A 125 -3.60 -7.98 -23.40
C ALA A 125 -2.13 -8.24 -23.78
N HIS A 126 -1.69 -9.50 -23.72
CA HIS A 126 -0.35 -9.90 -24.18
C HIS A 126 -0.12 -9.53 -25.65
N ARG A 127 -1.07 -9.86 -26.53
CA ARG A 127 -0.99 -9.50 -27.95
C ARG A 127 -0.98 -7.99 -28.15
N ALA A 128 -1.93 -7.27 -27.56
CA ALA A 128 -2.08 -5.82 -27.71
C ALA A 128 -0.85 -5.02 -27.25
N VAL A 129 -0.21 -5.43 -26.14
CA VAL A 129 1.03 -4.78 -25.66
C VAL A 129 2.19 -4.98 -26.65
N ASN A 130 2.21 -6.12 -27.34
CA ASN A 130 3.29 -6.49 -28.27
C ASN A 130 3.02 -6.08 -29.73
N GLU A 131 1.83 -5.55 -30.05
CA GLU A 131 1.47 -5.13 -31.41
C GLU A 131 2.29 -3.91 -31.89
N ASN A 132 2.70 -3.03 -30.97
CA ASN A 132 3.44 -1.81 -31.29
C ASN A 132 4.60 -1.60 -30.32
N PRO A 133 5.75 -1.04 -30.77
CA PRO A 133 6.82 -0.64 -29.87
C PRO A 133 6.33 0.33 -28.79
N SER A 134 6.53 -0.08 -27.54
CA SER A 134 6.07 0.63 -26.34
C SER A 134 7.14 0.54 -25.23
N GLY A 135 6.89 1.16 -24.09
CA GLY A 135 7.76 1.00 -22.92
C GLY A 135 7.59 -0.33 -22.17
N LEU A 136 6.65 -1.18 -22.60
CA LEU A 136 6.42 -2.52 -22.05
C LEU A 136 6.61 -3.58 -23.13
N PHE A 137 7.05 -4.77 -22.71
CA PHE A 137 7.09 -5.97 -23.54
C PHE A 137 6.47 -7.12 -22.77
N SER A 138 5.37 -7.68 -23.27
CA SER A 138 4.72 -8.79 -22.59
C SER A 138 5.43 -10.11 -22.90
N VAL A 139 6.08 -10.69 -21.88
CA VAL A 139 6.84 -11.96 -22.03
C VAL A 139 5.96 -13.20 -21.90
N GLY A 140 4.74 -13.05 -21.39
CA GLY A 140 3.78 -14.14 -21.29
C GLY A 140 2.52 -13.76 -20.51
N TYR A 141 1.63 -14.75 -20.39
CA TYR A 141 0.41 -14.64 -19.64
C TYR A 141 -0.04 -16.00 -19.10
N HIS A 142 -0.85 -15.99 -18.05
CA HIS A 142 -1.53 -17.17 -17.54
C HIS A 142 -2.89 -16.81 -16.96
N THR A 143 -3.88 -17.66 -17.20
CA THR A 143 -5.23 -17.51 -16.67
C THR A 143 -5.53 -18.73 -15.80
N PRO A 144 -5.42 -18.63 -14.47
CA PRO A 144 -5.53 -19.77 -13.56
C PRO A 144 -6.98 -20.26 -13.37
N GLY A 145 -7.94 -19.65 -14.06
CA GLY A 145 -9.37 -19.95 -13.92
C GLY A 145 -9.97 -19.43 -12.62
N PHE A 146 -11.10 -20.03 -12.22
CA PHE A 146 -11.76 -19.76 -10.94
C PHE A 146 -11.42 -20.86 -9.93
N GLY A 147 -11.01 -20.47 -8.73
CA GLY A 147 -10.62 -21.42 -7.68
C GLY A 147 -10.29 -20.74 -6.37
N SER A 148 -9.76 -21.55 -5.44
CA SER A 148 -9.12 -21.06 -4.23
C SER A 148 -7.77 -20.40 -4.56
N ILE A 149 -7.13 -19.77 -3.58
CA ILE A 149 -5.80 -19.18 -3.79
C ILE A 149 -4.78 -20.29 -4.02
N GLU A 150 -4.93 -21.41 -3.32
CA GLU A 150 -4.09 -22.60 -3.38
C GLU A 150 -4.16 -23.26 -4.75
N ASP A 151 -5.37 -23.40 -5.32
CA ASP A 151 -5.57 -23.92 -6.68
C ASP A 151 -4.83 -23.07 -7.73
N MET A 152 -4.78 -21.76 -7.53
CA MET A 152 -4.07 -20.82 -8.39
C MET A 152 -2.55 -20.75 -8.09
N SER A 153 -2.06 -21.52 -7.13
CA SER A 153 -0.70 -21.45 -6.60
C SER A 153 0.04 -22.80 -6.68
N THR A 154 -0.38 -23.68 -7.59
CA THR A 154 0.28 -24.97 -7.77
C THR A 154 1.76 -24.78 -8.17
N PRO A 155 2.66 -25.70 -7.79
CA PRO A 155 4.06 -25.63 -8.18
C PRO A 155 4.25 -25.47 -9.69
N ASP A 156 3.45 -26.16 -10.50
CA ASP A 156 3.51 -26.07 -11.97
C ASP A 156 3.18 -24.67 -12.50
N ILE A 157 2.20 -23.98 -11.90
CA ILE A 157 1.86 -22.60 -12.26
C ILE A 157 3.02 -21.67 -11.91
N ILE A 158 3.56 -21.78 -10.69
CA ILE A 158 4.68 -20.93 -10.24
C ILE A 158 5.93 -21.18 -11.08
N GLU A 159 6.24 -22.44 -11.40
CA GLU A 159 7.36 -22.79 -12.28
C GLU A 159 7.15 -22.24 -13.70
N THR A 160 5.92 -22.32 -14.22
CA THR A 160 5.56 -21.75 -15.53
C THR A 160 5.80 -20.25 -15.55
N ILE A 161 5.35 -19.52 -14.52
CA ILE A 161 5.60 -18.07 -14.39
C ILE A 161 7.11 -17.81 -14.36
N ASN A 162 7.86 -18.55 -13.52
CA ASN A 162 9.30 -18.38 -13.32
C ASN A 162 10.19 -18.83 -14.51
N LYS A 163 9.61 -19.47 -15.54
CA LYS A 163 10.31 -19.77 -16.81
C LYS A 163 10.48 -18.54 -17.70
N HIS A 164 9.63 -17.53 -17.50
CA HIS A 164 9.75 -16.27 -18.21
C HIS A 164 10.70 -15.31 -17.47
N ASP A 165 11.40 -14.49 -18.24
CA ASP A 165 12.22 -13.40 -17.72
C ASP A 165 11.33 -12.20 -17.40
N ILE A 166 10.67 -12.25 -16.24
CA ILE A 166 9.66 -11.28 -15.82
C ILE A 166 10.32 -10.21 -14.95
N GLU A 167 10.13 -8.94 -15.30
CA GLU A 167 10.54 -7.79 -14.48
C GLU A 167 9.36 -7.25 -13.67
N PHE A 168 8.14 -7.32 -14.23
CA PHE A 168 6.92 -6.89 -13.55
C PHE A 168 5.75 -7.86 -13.76
N LEU A 169 5.36 -8.57 -12.70
CA LEU A 169 4.19 -9.44 -12.67
C LEU A 169 2.93 -8.66 -12.28
N ILE A 170 1.95 -8.66 -13.17
CA ILE A 170 0.65 -8.00 -12.99
C ILE A 170 -0.42 -9.05 -12.69
N VAL A 171 -0.93 -9.05 -11.46
CA VAL A 171 -1.97 -9.95 -10.96
C VAL A 171 -3.33 -9.27 -11.06
N ALA A 172 -4.23 -9.78 -11.90
CA ALA A 172 -5.53 -9.19 -12.20
C ALA A 172 -6.70 -10.13 -11.87
N ILE A 173 -6.77 -10.53 -10.61
CA ILE A 173 -7.96 -11.18 -10.03
C ILE A 173 -8.67 -10.18 -9.10
N SER A 174 -9.66 -10.59 -8.30
CA SER A 174 -10.29 -9.68 -7.33
C SER A 174 -9.28 -9.17 -6.29
N ALA A 175 -9.38 -7.91 -5.84
CA ALA A 175 -8.44 -7.25 -4.92
C ALA A 175 -7.98 -8.12 -3.74
N LYS A 176 -8.93 -8.59 -2.92
CA LYS A 176 -8.65 -9.44 -1.76
C LYS A 176 -7.89 -10.72 -2.14
N LYS A 177 -8.36 -11.43 -3.17
CA LYS A 177 -7.70 -12.67 -3.63
C LYS A 177 -6.32 -12.39 -4.22
N GLY A 178 -6.17 -11.31 -4.98
CA GLY A 178 -4.90 -10.95 -5.61
C GLY A 178 -3.83 -10.64 -4.58
N GLN A 179 -4.19 -9.89 -3.55
CA GLN A 179 -3.34 -9.57 -2.43
C GLN A 179 -2.93 -10.82 -1.64
N ALA A 180 -3.88 -11.69 -1.34
CA ALA A 180 -3.59 -12.96 -0.66
C ALA A 180 -2.76 -13.93 -1.53
N TRP A 181 -2.97 -13.95 -2.85
CA TRP A 181 -2.17 -14.75 -3.79
C TRP A 181 -0.72 -14.24 -3.86
N ILE A 182 -0.51 -12.92 -3.89
CA ILE A 182 0.83 -12.33 -3.86
C ILE A 182 1.51 -12.64 -2.54
N GLU A 183 0.82 -12.47 -1.41
CA GLU A 183 1.36 -12.79 -0.09
C GLU A 183 1.84 -14.25 -0.01
N LEU A 184 1.02 -15.19 -0.51
CA LEU A 184 1.33 -16.61 -0.50
C LEU A 184 2.52 -16.98 -1.41
N ASN A 185 2.71 -16.28 -2.53
CA ASN A 185 3.63 -16.73 -3.59
C ASN A 185 4.84 -15.84 -3.83
N ARG A 186 4.86 -14.58 -3.37
CA ARG A 186 5.93 -13.62 -3.72
C ARG A 186 7.34 -14.11 -3.42
N HIS A 187 7.52 -14.89 -2.36
CA HIS A 187 8.82 -15.47 -1.99
C HIS A 187 9.27 -16.60 -2.91
N LYS A 188 8.36 -17.16 -3.72
CA LYS A 188 8.64 -18.21 -4.72
C LYS A 188 8.78 -17.64 -6.13
N LEU A 189 8.40 -16.38 -6.35
CA LEU A 189 8.43 -15.73 -7.65
C LEU A 189 9.81 -15.13 -7.92
N LYS A 190 10.27 -15.22 -9.16
CA LYS A 190 11.52 -14.57 -9.62
C LYS A 190 11.31 -13.13 -10.08
N ALA A 191 10.07 -12.71 -10.30
CA ALA A 191 9.76 -11.36 -10.73
C ALA A 191 10.09 -10.36 -9.60
N PRO A 192 10.94 -9.35 -9.82
CA PRO A 192 11.30 -8.38 -8.80
C PRO A 192 10.11 -7.51 -8.43
N VAL A 193 9.32 -7.04 -9.41
CA VAL A 193 8.12 -6.25 -9.15
C VAL A 193 6.87 -7.11 -9.27
N VAL A 194 6.00 -7.05 -8.27
CA VAL A 194 4.71 -7.74 -8.28
C VAL A 194 3.62 -6.78 -7.81
N SER A 195 2.49 -6.73 -8.51
CA SER A 195 1.35 -5.89 -8.09
C SER A 195 0.00 -6.50 -8.44
N HIS A 196 -0.97 -6.27 -7.58
CA HIS A 196 -2.38 -6.50 -7.89
C HIS A 196 -2.95 -5.30 -8.65
N LEU A 197 -3.35 -5.49 -9.91
CA LEU A 197 -3.91 -4.46 -10.78
C LEU A 197 -5.10 -4.99 -11.59
N GLY A 198 -6.24 -5.12 -10.92
CA GLY A 198 -7.42 -5.83 -11.44
C GLY A 198 -7.92 -5.40 -12.83
N ALA A 199 -8.11 -4.09 -13.06
CA ALA A 199 -8.72 -3.63 -14.32
C ALA A 199 -7.70 -3.42 -15.46
N VAL A 200 -6.40 -3.56 -15.20
CA VAL A 200 -5.36 -3.18 -16.16
C VAL A 200 -5.37 -4.07 -17.39
N ILE A 201 -5.50 -5.38 -17.19
CA ILE A 201 -5.55 -6.33 -18.31
C ILE A 201 -6.77 -6.03 -19.21
N ASN A 202 -7.92 -5.68 -18.62
CA ASN A 202 -9.13 -5.37 -19.37
C ASN A 202 -8.98 -4.13 -20.27
N PHE A 203 -8.17 -3.15 -19.85
CA PHE A 203 -7.89 -1.97 -20.67
C PHE A 203 -7.02 -2.31 -21.89
N PHE A 204 -5.96 -3.11 -21.71
CA PHE A 204 -5.13 -3.55 -22.84
C PHE A 204 -5.87 -4.53 -23.75
N ALA A 205 -6.71 -5.39 -23.19
CA ALA A 205 -7.56 -6.30 -23.96
C ALA A 205 -8.71 -5.59 -24.71
N GLY A 206 -8.92 -4.29 -24.47
CA GLY A 206 -9.99 -3.49 -25.07
C GLY A 206 -11.40 -3.87 -24.61
N THR A 207 -11.54 -4.66 -23.54
CA THR A 207 -12.84 -5.15 -23.06
C THR A 207 -13.60 -4.14 -22.23
N VAL A 208 -12.91 -3.15 -21.64
CA VAL A 208 -13.51 -2.07 -20.84
C VAL A 208 -13.06 -0.72 -21.37
N LYS A 209 -14.00 0.21 -21.58
CA LYS A 209 -13.68 1.59 -21.96
C LYS A 209 -13.37 2.42 -20.72
N ARG A 210 -12.24 3.15 -20.74
CA ARG A 210 -11.91 4.10 -19.68
C ARG A 210 -12.94 5.23 -19.63
N ALA A 211 -13.15 5.78 -18.43
CA ALA A 211 -13.90 7.02 -18.29
C ALA A 211 -13.17 8.16 -19.02
N PRO A 212 -13.86 9.11 -19.67
CA PRO A 212 -13.22 10.29 -20.23
C PRO A 212 -12.37 11.03 -19.17
N GLU A 213 -11.27 11.68 -19.57
CA GLU A 213 -10.36 12.35 -18.62
C GLU A 213 -11.07 13.36 -17.72
N THR A 214 -12.05 14.11 -18.23
CA THR A 214 -12.82 15.06 -17.42
C THR A 214 -13.58 14.35 -16.29
N VAL A 215 -14.17 13.18 -16.57
CA VAL A 215 -14.87 12.34 -15.59
C VAL A 215 -13.90 11.78 -14.55
N GLN A 216 -12.68 11.43 -14.98
CA GLN A 216 -11.61 11.00 -14.09
C GLN A 216 -11.17 12.12 -13.14
N ARG A 217 -10.96 13.33 -13.66
CA ARG A 217 -10.48 14.50 -12.89
C ARG A 217 -11.48 14.95 -11.83
N ILE A 218 -12.79 14.86 -12.11
CA ILE A 218 -13.85 15.18 -11.14
C ILE A 218 -14.20 14.02 -10.20
N GLY A 219 -13.52 12.88 -10.31
CA GLY A 219 -13.70 11.72 -9.41
C GLY A 219 -14.98 10.92 -9.64
N LEU A 220 -15.64 11.05 -10.80
CA LEU A 220 -16.89 10.34 -11.14
C LEU A 220 -16.66 9.01 -11.90
N GLU A 221 -15.44 8.47 -11.86
CA GLU A 221 -15.11 7.20 -12.51
C GLU A 221 -15.96 6.04 -12.01
N TRP A 222 -16.34 6.06 -10.74
CA TRP A 222 -17.21 5.05 -10.16
C TRP A 222 -18.59 5.03 -10.83
N LEU A 223 -19.13 6.19 -11.18
CA LEU A 223 -20.42 6.31 -11.87
C LEU A 223 -20.31 5.78 -13.30
N TRP A 224 -19.20 6.10 -13.99
CA TRP A 224 -18.90 5.54 -15.31
C TRP A 224 -18.76 4.01 -15.28
N ARG A 225 -18.17 3.45 -14.20
CA ARG A 225 -18.10 2.00 -14.01
C ARG A 225 -19.45 1.37 -13.72
N ILE A 226 -20.30 1.99 -12.92
CA ILE A 226 -21.68 1.51 -12.71
C ILE A 226 -22.45 1.52 -14.04
N TYR A 227 -22.25 2.54 -14.87
CA TYR A 227 -22.87 2.60 -16.19
C TYR A 227 -22.46 1.42 -17.10
N GLN A 228 -21.18 1.03 -17.08
CA GLN A 228 -20.70 -0.12 -17.86
C GLN A 228 -20.99 -1.48 -17.22
N GLU A 229 -20.96 -1.55 -15.89
CA GLU A 229 -21.18 -2.77 -15.10
C GLU A 229 -22.17 -2.48 -13.97
N PRO A 230 -23.49 -2.54 -14.23
CA PRO A 230 -24.51 -2.16 -13.26
C PRO A 230 -24.42 -2.95 -11.95
N SER A 231 -24.01 -4.21 -11.98
CA SER A 231 -23.86 -5.06 -10.78
C SER A 231 -22.95 -4.46 -9.70
N LEU A 232 -22.05 -3.54 -10.07
CA LEU A 232 -21.16 -2.86 -9.13
C LEU A 232 -21.85 -1.85 -8.21
N TRP A 233 -23.11 -1.45 -8.49
CA TRP A 233 -23.82 -0.43 -7.70
C TRP A 233 -23.91 -0.85 -6.22
N LYS A 234 -24.18 -2.12 -5.93
CA LYS A 234 -24.30 -2.65 -4.55
C LYS A 234 -22.99 -2.46 -3.80
N ARG A 235 -21.88 -2.80 -4.44
CA ARG A 235 -20.54 -2.63 -3.88
C ARG A 235 -20.25 -1.16 -3.58
N TYR A 236 -20.52 -0.26 -4.52
CA TYR A 236 -20.28 1.17 -4.31
C TYR A 236 -21.18 1.76 -3.22
N TYR A 237 -22.42 1.29 -3.09
CA TYR A 237 -23.31 1.67 -2.01
C TYR A 237 -22.79 1.21 -0.64
N ASP A 238 -22.41 -0.06 -0.52
CA ASP A 238 -21.90 -0.65 0.72
C ASP A 238 -20.57 -0.01 1.15
N ASP A 239 -19.63 0.15 0.20
CA ASP A 239 -18.35 0.83 0.43
C ASP A 239 -18.58 2.30 0.81
N GLY A 240 -19.54 2.97 0.16
CA GLY A 240 -19.92 4.35 0.47
C GLY A 240 -20.48 4.54 1.87
N LEU A 241 -21.38 3.65 2.32
CA LEU A 241 -21.95 3.69 3.67
C LEU A 241 -20.89 3.42 4.73
N GLN A 242 -20.03 2.43 4.50
CA GLN A 242 -18.93 2.13 5.41
C GLN A 242 -17.93 3.29 5.48
N PHE A 243 -17.61 3.90 4.35
CA PHE A 243 -16.74 5.06 4.30
C PHE A 243 -17.34 6.27 5.01
N LEU A 244 -18.64 6.54 4.84
CA LEU A 244 -19.31 7.60 5.58
C LEU A 244 -19.21 7.38 7.09
N LYS A 245 -19.37 6.14 7.56
CA LYS A 245 -19.16 5.79 8.97
C LYS A 245 -17.72 6.08 9.42
N LEU A 246 -16.71 5.73 8.62
CA LEU A 246 -15.31 6.09 8.92
C LEU A 246 -15.10 7.60 8.94
N LEU A 247 -15.71 8.34 8.01
CA LEU A 247 -15.62 9.80 8.00
C LEU A 247 -16.18 10.39 9.29
N VAL A 248 -17.37 9.97 9.73
CA VAL A 248 -18.03 10.53 10.91
C VAL A 248 -17.40 10.07 12.22
N CYS A 249 -17.03 8.80 12.34
CA CYS A 249 -16.57 8.23 13.62
C CYS A 249 -15.04 8.34 13.83
N ASN A 250 -14.27 8.47 12.75
CA ASN A 250 -12.81 8.40 12.80
C ASN A 250 -12.16 9.68 12.26
N VAL A 251 -12.48 10.06 11.02
CA VAL A 251 -11.81 11.20 10.35
C VAL A 251 -12.25 12.54 10.93
N LEU A 252 -13.55 12.79 11.04
CA LEU A 252 -14.09 14.07 11.51
C LEU A 252 -13.64 14.41 12.94
N PRO A 253 -13.70 13.50 13.93
CA PRO A 253 -13.20 13.78 15.27
C PRO A 253 -11.69 14.05 15.28
N TYR A 254 -10.92 13.29 14.49
CA TYR A 254 -9.47 13.50 14.40
C TYR A 254 -9.13 14.83 13.72
N TRP A 255 -9.83 15.17 12.64
CA TRP A 255 -9.69 16.46 11.96
C TRP A 255 -10.04 17.64 12.87
N LEU A 256 -11.17 17.58 13.58
CA LEU A 256 -11.54 18.60 14.56
C LEU A 256 -10.46 18.72 15.63
N TRP A 257 -9.98 17.58 16.13
CA TRP A 257 -8.91 17.56 17.12
C TRP A 257 -7.62 18.22 16.60
N LEU A 258 -7.18 17.88 15.38
CA LEU A 258 -6.02 18.51 14.74
C LEU A 258 -6.24 20.03 14.63
N LYS A 259 -7.40 20.48 14.17
CA LYS A 259 -7.71 21.91 14.01
C LYS A 259 -7.63 22.69 15.33
N PHE A 260 -8.05 22.10 16.44
CA PHE A 260 -8.01 22.75 17.76
C PHE A 260 -6.66 22.61 18.49
N ASN A 261 -5.76 21.74 18.01
CA ASN A 261 -4.48 21.45 18.69
C ASN A 261 -3.24 21.72 17.81
N SER A 262 -3.42 22.13 16.54
CA SER A 262 -2.35 22.36 15.57
C SER A 262 -1.35 23.42 15.99
N GLU A 263 -1.74 24.40 16.81
CA GLU A 263 -0.87 25.49 17.28
C GLU A 263 0.10 25.07 18.40
N ASN A 264 -0.06 23.88 18.98
CA ASN A 264 0.76 23.41 20.12
C ASN A 264 1.93 22.49 19.70
N SER A 265 2.13 22.26 18.41
CA SER A 265 3.19 21.38 17.90
C SER A 265 4.56 22.08 18.02
N THR A 266 5.52 21.42 18.67
CA THR A 266 6.89 21.93 18.77
C THR A 266 7.80 21.32 17.70
N ASP A 267 8.66 22.13 17.10
CA ASP A 267 9.70 21.68 16.14
C ASP A 267 10.93 21.05 16.84
N GLN A 268 10.83 20.78 18.14
CA GLN A 268 11.95 20.19 18.87
C GLN A 268 12.08 18.71 18.53
N PRO A 269 13.31 18.22 18.28
CA PRO A 269 13.52 16.83 17.93
C PRO A 269 13.08 15.91 19.09
N VAL A 270 12.48 14.77 18.74
CA VAL A 270 12.08 13.74 19.70
C VAL A 270 13.32 13.24 20.43
N SER A 271 13.27 13.22 21.76
CA SER A 271 14.29 12.55 22.57
C SER A 271 14.00 11.06 22.61
N ILE A 272 15.01 10.25 22.27
CA ILE A 272 14.90 8.80 22.18
C ILE A 272 15.92 8.19 23.15
N GLN A 273 15.45 7.38 24.10
CA GLN A 273 16.30 6.56 24.94
C GLN A 273 16.02 5.09 24.63
N THR A 274 17.06 4.32 24.36
CA THR A 274 16.95 2.90 24.02
C THR A 274 17.64 2.04 25.08
N SER A 275 17.04 0.91 25.39
CA SER A 275 17.59 -0.08 26.33
C SER A 275 17.11 -1.47 25.97
N ILE A 276 17.88 -2.49 26.34
CA ILE A 276 17.40 -3.87 26.32
C ILE A 276 16.93 -4.21 27.73
N ASN A 277 15.67 -4.63 27.87
CA ASN A 277 15.11 -4.95 29.18
C ASN A 277 15.49 -6.37 29.64
N SER A 278 15.14 -6.73 30.88
CA SER A 278 15.42 -8.04 31.47
C SER A 278 14.75 -9.22 30.74
N GLU A 279 13.69 -8.95 29.95
CA GLU A 279 12.99 -9.93 29.12
C GLU A 279 13.57 -9.99 27.69
N ASN A 280 14.77 -9.44 27.46
CA ASN A 280 15.48 -9.43 26.18
C ASN A 280 14.76 -8.63 25.08
N ARG A 281 13.80 -7.77 25.43
CA ARG A 281 13.07 -6.90 24.50
C ARG A 281 13.81 -5.58 24.27
N TYR A 282 13.68 -5.04 23.06
CA TYR A 282 14.18 -3.72 22.70
C TYR A 282 13.17 -2.67 23.17
N GLU A 283 13.52 -1.88 24.17
CA GLU A 283 12.67 -0.84 24.74
C GLU A 283 13.12 0.54 24.26
N MET A 284 12.17 1.31 23.75
CA MET A 284 12.39 2.67 23.25
C MET A 284 11.47 3.63 24.00
N LYS A 285 12.06 4.55 24.76
CA LYS A 285 11.34 5.63 25.44
C LYS A 285 11.40 6.89 24.60
N LEU A 286 10.23 7.37 24.18
CA LEU A 286 10.08 8.58 23.38
C LEU A 286 9.59 9.73 24.26
N SER A 287 10.16 10.91 24.05
CA SER A 287 9.72 12.15 24.73
C SER A 287 9.60 13.31 23.75
N GLY A 288 8.50 14.06 23.84
CA GLY A 288 8.18 15.19 22.95
C GLY A 288 7.10 14.88 21.91
N ASP A 289 7.04 15.67 20.84
CA ASP A 289 6.04 15.53 19.78
C ASP A 289 6.58 14.66 18.65
N CYS A 290 5.97 13.51 18.43
CA CYS A 290 6.34 12.60 17.33
C CYS A 290 5.55 12.97 16.08
N SER A 291 6.07 13.93 15.31
CA SER A 291 5.46 14.42 14.08
C SER A 291 6.38 14.24 12.88
N HIS A 292 5.85 14.44 11.67
CA HIS A 292 6.63 14.42 10.43
C HIS A 292 7.84 15.38 10.44
N LEU A 293 7.79 16.46 11.23
CA LEU A 293 8.87 17.44 11.38
C LEU A 293 10.05 16.87 12.19
N THR A 294 9.81 15.86 13.02
CA THR A 294 10.77 15.33 14.01
C THR A 294 11.18 13.87 13.75
N MET A 295 10.89 13.33 12.56
CA MET A 295 11.06 11.89 12.24
C MET A 295 12.50 11.42 11.99
N MET A 296 13.44 12.31 11.65
CA MET A 296 14.77 11.88 11.20
C MET A 296 15.52 11.01 12.22
N PRO A 297 15.64 11.41 13.50
CA PRO A 297 16.22 10.52 14.53
C PRO A 297 15.44 9.21 14.69
N LEU A 298 14.12 9.29 14.59
CA LEU A 298 13.23 8.15 14.78
C LEU A 298 13.40 7.08 13.68
N ARG A 299 13.61 7.49 12.42
CA ARG A 299 13.89 6.58 11.30
C ARG A 299 15.12 5.73 11.58
N THR A 300 16.20 6.37 12.03
CA THR A 300 17.45 5.67 12.37
C THR A 300 17.26 4.69 13.52
N GLU A 301 16.54 5.08 14.58
CA GLU A 301 16.32 4.21 15.73
C GLU A 301 15.33 3.08 15.43
N PHE A 302 14.28 3.31 14.62
CA PHE A 302 13.38 2.25 14.19
C PHE A 302 14.08 1.24 13.29
N LYS A 303 15.02 1.68 12.45
CA LYS A 303 15.88 0.78 11.68
C LYS A 303 16.68 -0.13 12.61
N LYS A 304 17.37 0.43 13.61
CA LYS A 304 18.12 -0.36 14.62
C LYS A 304 17.21 -1.32 15.40
N ALA A 305 15.99 -0.90 15.72
CA ALA A 305 15.01 -1.76 16.39
C ALA A 305 14.60 -2.95 15.50
N ALA A 306 14.39 -2.72 14.20
CA ALA A 306 14.11 -3.78 13.24
C ALA A 306 15.30 -4.75 13.07
N GLU A 307 16.53 -4.24 13.05
CA GLU A 307 17.77 -5.04 12.99
C GLU A 307 18.04 -5.83 14.27
N SER A 308 17.40 -5.48 15.38
CA SER A 308 17.67 -6.12 16.68
C SER A 308 17.12 -7.54 16.80
N GLU A 309 16.21 -7.94 15.90
CA GLU A 309 15.52 -9.24 15.91
C GLU A 309 14.95 -9.60 17.29
N ARG A 310 14.21 -8.64 17.87
CA ARG A 310 13.61 -8.73 19.20
C ARG A 310 12.21 -8.18 19.18
N ASP A 311 11.41 -8.57 20.16
CA ASP A 311 10.19 -7.83 20.48
C ASP A 311 10.56 -6.39 20.83
N VAL A 312 9.79 -5.44 20.27
CA VAL A 312 10.00 -4.00 20.47
C VAL A 312 8.85 -3.43 21.29
N ILE A 313 9.20 -2.67 22.33
CA ILE A 313 8.25 -1.89 23.13
C ILE A 313 8.60 -0.41 22.96
N ILE A 314 7.62 0.38 22.52
CA ILE A 314 7.73 1.84 22.45
C ILE A 314 6.94 2.44 23.61
N ASP A 315 7.64 2.99 24.58
CA ASP A 315 7.06 3.74 25.69
C ASP A 315 6.79 5.20 25.25
N LEU A 316 5.53 5.59 25.38
CA LEU A 316 4.98 6.87 24.95
C LEU A 316 4.51 7.73 26.14
N SER A 317 5.01 7.47 27.36
CA SER A 317 4.66 8.20 28.60
C SER A 317 4.93 9.69 28.55
N HIS A 318 5.98 10.08 27.85
CA HIS A 318 6.41 11.47 27.70
C HIS A 318 6.11 12.01 26.30
N VAL A 319 5.26 11.33 25.52
CA VAL A 319 4.83 11.77 24.19
C VAL A 319 3.51 12.51 24.30
N ASN A 320 3.48 13.77 23.83
CA ASN A 320 2.26 14.58 23.87
C ASN A 320 1.36 14.29 22.66
N LEU A 321 1.97 14.12 21.49
CA LEU A 321 1.33 13.97 20.18
C LEU A 321 2.03 12.90 19.34
N ILE A 322 1.24 12.15 18.59
CA ILE A 322 1.68 11.34 17.45
C ILE A 322 0.87 11.73 16.21
N ASP A 323 1.49 11.79 15.04
CA ASP A 323 0.79 12.08 13.78
C ASP A 323 0.73 10.86 12.83
N SER A 324 0.11 11.08 11.67
CA SER A 324 -0.02 10.07 10.62
C SER A 324 1.34 9.58 10.09
N ALA A 325 2.40 10.39 10.12
CA ALA A 325 3.72 10.00 9.64
C ALA A 325 4.43 9.09 10.65
N PHE A 326 4.36 9.40 11.95
CA PHE A 326 4.82 8.50 13.02
C PHE A 326 4.16 7.11 12.91
N LEU A 327 2.85 7.09 12.68
CA LEU A 327 2.10 5.85 12.50
C LEU A 327 2.47 5.11 11.21
N GLY A 328 2.75 5.82 10.12
CA GLY A 328 3.25 5.23 8.86
C GLY A 328 4.59 4.51 9.07
N LEU A 329 5.51 5.16 9.78
CA LEU A 329 6.80 4.57 10.16
C LEU A 329 6.65 3.37 11.11
N SER A 330 5.68 3.45 12.03
CA SER A 330 5.37 2.35 12.96
C SER A 330 4.81 1.12 12.24
N LEU A 331 4.03 1.32 11.16
CA LEU A 331 3.56 0.22 10.32
C LEU A 331 4.71 -0.47 9.57
N ILE A 332 5.72 0.29 9.12
CA ILE A 332 6.94 -0.26 8.50
C ILE A 332 7.73 -1.10 9.52
N LEU A 333 7.93 -0.58 10.74
CA LEU A 333 8.58 -1.35 11.80
C LEU A 333 7.81 -2.62 12.15
N TYR A 334 6.48 -2.51 12.28
CA TYR A 334 5.59 -3.64 12.53
C TYR A 334 5.70 -4.72 11.45
N LYS A 335 5.69 -4.33 10.16
CA LYS A 335 5.92 -5.23 9.01
C LYS A 335 7.22 -6.03 9.18
N HIS A 336 8.33 -5.37 9.49
CA HIS A 336 9.63 -6.05 9.64
C HIS A 336 9.67 -7.01 10.83
N LEU A 337 9.21 -6.56 11.99
CA LEU A 337 9.20 -7.38 13.20
C LEU A 337 8.33 -8.61 13.03
N LYS A 338 7.13 -8.44 12.46
CA LYS A 338 6.22 -9.55 12.17
C LYS A 338 6.83 -10.56 11.21
N THR A 339 7.50 -10.10 10.15
CA THR A 339 8.17 -10.98 9.17
C THR A 339 9.31 -11.79 9.80
N SER A 340 9.96 -11.24 10.83
CA SER A 340 11.02 -11.91 11.60
C SER A 340 10.49 -12.69 12.82
N GLY A 341 9.17 -12.74 13.04
CA GLY A 341 8.56 -13.49 14.15
C GLY A 341 8.52 -12.74 15.49
N HIS A 342 8.74 -11.43 15.47
CA HIS A 342 8.72 -10.54 16.63
C HIS A 342 7.50 -9.62 16.65
N SER A 343 7.23 -9.02 17.81
CA SER A 343 6.08 -8.14 18.03
C SER A 343 6.49 -6.68 18.26
N LEU A 344 5.60 -5.75 17.89
CA LEU A 344 5.68 -4.33 18.24
C LEU A 344 4.54 -3.98 19.18
N LYS A 345 4.83 -3.34 20.31
CA LYS A 345 3.81 -2.84 21.25
C LYS A 345 4.08 -1.42 21.68
N PHE A 346 3.01 -0.64 21.82
CA PHE A 346 3.06 0.68 22.45
C PHE A 346 2.66 0.57 23.92
N ALA A 347 3.42 1.23 24.78
CA ALA A 347 3.22 1.22 26.23
C ALA A 347 3.07 2.64 26.79
N ASN A 348 2.43 2.73 27.96
CA ASN A 348 2.41 3.92 28.83
C ASN A 348 1.94 5.23 28.17
N PHE A 349 1.07 5.22 27.16
CA PHE A 349 0.59 6.45 26.50
C PHE A 349 -0.59 7.13 27.21
N ASN A 350 -0.70 8.45 27.00
CA ASN A 350 -1.80 9.27 27.52
C ASN A 350 -3.14 9.06 26.73
N LYS A 351 -4.22 9.68 27.22
CA LYS A 351 -5.56 9.60 26.60
C LYS A 351 -5.61 10.18 25.19
N THR A 352 -4.77 11.16 24.87
CA THR A 352 -4.72 11.80 23.55
C THR A 352 -4.17 10.83 22.52
N VAL A 353 -3.01 10.24 22.77
CA VAL A 353 -2.40 9.20 21.92
C VAL A 353 -3.37 8.02 21.77
N SER A 354 -4.01 7.56 22.85
CA SER A 354 -5.02 6.49 22.78
C SER A 354 -6.19 6.82 21.83
N ARG A 355 -6.66 8.07 21.80
CA ARG A 355 -7.72 8.51 20.86
C ARG A 355 -7.22 8.52 19.43
N ILE A 356 -6.01 9.02 19.18
CA ILE A 356 -5.42 9.06 17.84
C ILE A 356 -5.28 7.63 17.27
N LEU A 357 -4.78 6.68 18.06
CA LEU A 357 -4.67 5.27 17.65
C LEU A 357 -6.03 4.67 17.27
N LYS A 358 -7.09 5.00 18.00
CA LYS A 358 -8.47 4.54 17.70
C LYS A 358 -9.04 5.20 16.46
N TRP A 359 -8.85 6.51 16.30
CA TRP A 359 -9.29 7.23 15.11
C TRP A 359 -8.56 6.74 13.87
N GLN A 360 -7.26 6.46 13.98
CA GLN A 360 -6.46 5.92 12.88
C GLN A 360 -6.59 4.40 12.69
N LYS A 361 -7.44 3.70 13.45
CA LYS A 361 -7.71 2.26 13.27
C LYS A 361 -6.45 1.37 13.36
N VAL A 362 -5.52 1.75 14.23
CA VAL A 362 -4.27 1.02 14.49
C VAL A 362 -4.16 0.52 15.93
N ASN A 363 -5.15 0.79 16.77
CA ASN A 363 -5.12 0.41 18.18
C ASN A 363 -5.00 -1.11 18.37
N ASP A 364 -5.54 -1.93 17.45
CA ASP A 364 -5.46 -3.39 17.54
C ASP A 364 -4.17 -3.98 16.96
N LEU A 365 -3.31 -3.15 16.35
CA LEU A 365 -1.99 -3.54 15.86
C LEU A 365 -0.90 -3.34 16.91
N PHE A 366 -1.04 -2.29 17.74
CA PHE A 366 0.02 -1.86 18.66
C PHE A 366 -0.30 -2.03 20.15
N ILE A 367 -1.56 -2.32 20.52
CA ILE A 367 -2.02 -2.51 21.91
C ILE A 367 -2.55 -3.94 22.05
#